data_AF-A0A959VK27-F1
#
_entry.id   AF-A0A959VK27-F1
#
_cell.length_a   1.000
_cell.length_b   1.000
_cell.length_c   1.000
_cell.angle_alpha   90.00
_cell.angle_beta   90.00
_cell.angle_gamma   90.00
#
_symmetry.space_group_name_H-M   'P 1'
#
loop_
_entity.id
_entity.type
_entity.pdbx_description
1 polymer ?
#
loop_
_entity_poly.entity_id
_entity_poly.type
_entity_poly.pdbx_seq_one_letter_code
_entity_poly.pdbx_strand_id
1 'polypeptide(L)'
;MVVVRNIAIIAVLALGVAFLPRGGDVAEAVLTAVTMAFLVVLTLAVFRLARANSLTLDSLPVSRRAVLYSSVGLVVLMVAGSSKMFESGLGTLAWILLLGSAGIGIWLVVSEAKSY
;
A
#
# COMPACT_ATOMS: atom_id res chain seq x y z
N MET A 1 37.88 -9.43 -3.41
CA MET A 1 37.51 -10.13 -4.66
C MET A 1 36.07 -10.65 -4.68
N VAL A 2 35.49 -11.11 -3.56
CA VAL A 2 34.12 -11.67 -3.53
C VAL A 2 33.05 -10.65 -3.93
N VAL A 3 33.14 -9.40 -3.44
CA VAL A 3 32.17 -8.34 -3.75
C VAL A 3 32.16 -8.00 -5.24
N VAL A 4 33.34 -7.81 -5.85
CA VAL A 4 33.47 -7.53 -7.29
C VAL A 4 32.92 -8.67 -8.13
N ARG A 5 33.17 -9.93 -7.73
CA ARG A 5 32.62 -11.11 -8.41
C ARG A 5 31.09 -11.16 -8.31
N ASN A 6 30.54 -10.90 -7.14
CA ASN A 6 29.08 -10.90 -6.93
C ASN A 6 28.41 -9.79 -7.73
N ILE A 7 29.00 -8.59 -7.75
CA ILE A 7 28.51 -7.47 -8.56
C ILE A 7 28.58 -7.83 -10.06
N ALA A 8 29.66 -8.44 -10.52
CA ALA A 8 29.80 -8.87 -11.92
C ALA A 8 28.75 -9.94 -12.30
N ILE A 9 28.47 -10.90 -11.40
CA ILE A 9 27.41 -11.91 -11.61
C ILE A 9 26.04 -11.23 -11.72
N ILE A 10 25.72 -10.31 -10.81
CA ILE A 10 24.45 -9.56 -10.84
C ILE A 10 24.35 -8.73 -12.13
N ALA A 11 25.43 -8.07 -12.55
CA ALA A 11 25.46 -7.27 -13.77
C ALA A 11 25.27 -8.11 -15.04
N VAL A 12 25.87 -9.31 -15.11
CA VAL A 12 25.70 -10.24 -16.24
C VAL A 12 24.28 -10.81 -16.30
N LEU A 13 23.70 -11.16 -15.14
CA LEU A 13 22.30 -11.59 -15.08
C LEU A 13 21.35 -10.45 -15.47
N ALA A 14 21.61 -9.22 -15.02
CA ALA A 14 20.84 -8.04 -15.38
C ALA A 14 20.91 -7.74 -16.88
N LEU A 15 22.08 -7.90 -17.51
CA LEU A 15 22.25 -7.83 -18.96
C LEU A 15 21.42 -8.90 -19.69
N GLY A 16 21.42 -10.14 -19.20
CA GLY A 16 20.59 -11.21 -19.74
C GLY A 16 19.08 -10.90 -19.69
N VAL A 17 18.62 -10.24 -18.62
CA VAL A 17 17.23 -9.77 -18.49
C VAL A 17 16.94 -8.58 -19.41
N ALA A 18 17.89 -7.64 -19.55
CA ALA A 18 17.73 -6.45 -20.38
C ALA A 18 17.61 -6.77 -21.89
N PHE A 19 18.27 -7.84 -22.34
CA PHE A 19 18.23 -8.29 -23.74
C PHE A 19 17.21 -9.39 -24.01
N LEU A 20 16.45 -9.83 -22.99
CA LEU A 20 15.36 -10.79 -23.19
C LEU A 20 14.18 -10.07 -23.88
N PRO A 21 13.68 -10.54 -25.03
CA PRO A 21 12.46 -10.00 -25.61
C PRO A 21 11.34 -10.23 -24.58
N ARG A 22 10.76 -9.13 -24.04
CA ARG A 22 9.81 -9.05 -22.90
C ARG A 22 10.39 -8.84 -21.49
N GLY A 23 11.67 -8.44 -21.34
CA GLY A 23 12.24 -8.12 -20.02
C GLY A 23 11.47 -7.03 -19.25
N GLY A 24 10.93 -6.03 -19.95
CA GLY A 24 10.02 -5.03 -19.38
C GLY A 24 8.74 -5.64 -18.82
N ASP A 25 8.08 -6.51 -19.58
CA ASP A 25 6.84 -7.18 -19.18
C ASP A 25 7.04 -8.08 -17.95
N VAL A 26 8.18 -8.77 -17.85
CA VAL A 26 8.50 -9.61 -16.69
C VAL A 26 8.76 -8.75 -15.45
N ALA A 27 9.51 -7.66 -15.59
CA ALA A 27 9.76 -6.74 -14.48
C ALA A 27 8.46 -6.09 -13.98
N GLU A 28 7.59 -5.67 -14.90
CA GLU A 28 6.28 -5.13 -14.59
C GLU A 28 5.39 -6.17 -13.90
N ALA A 29 5.32 -7.40 -14.42
CA ALA A 29 4.55 -8.48 -13.81
C ALA A 29 5.04 -8.81 -12.38
N VAL A 30 6.36 -8.84 -12.16
CA VAL A 30 6.94 -9.03 -10.83
C VAL A 30 6.57 -7.88 -9.90
N LEU A 31 6.69 -6.63 -10.36
CA LEU A 31 6.31 -5.46 -9.56
C LEU A 31 4.82 -5.46 -9.21
N THR A 32 3.95 -5.80 -10.17
CA THR A 32 2.51 -5.95 -9.93
C THR A 32 2.23 -7.06 -8.91
N ALA A 33 2.87 -8.23 -9.04
CA ALA A 33 2.69 -9.34 -8.11
C ALA A 33 3.14 -8.96 -6.69
N VAL A 34 4.29 -8.28 -6.55
CA VAL A 34 4.78 -7.78 -5.26
C VAL A 34 3.83 -6.74 -4.67
N THR A 35 3.32 -5.82 -5.50
CA THR A 35 2.34 -4.80 -5.06
C THR A 35 1.04 -5.45 -4.58
N MET A 36 0.53 -6.44 -5.31
CA MET A 36 -0.65 -7.20 -4.90
C MET A 36 -0.41 -7.97 -3.59
N ALA A 37 0.74 -8.64 -3.45
CA ALA A 37 1.11 -9.33 -2.22
C ALA A 37 1.20 -8.36 -1.04
N PHE A 38 1.78 -7.18 -1.25
CA PHE A 38 1.83 -6.11 -0.25
C PHE A 38 0.43 -5.65 0.17
N LEU A 39 -0.48 -5.44 -0.80
CA LEU A 39 -1.87 -5.09 -0.51
C LEU A 39 -2.59 -6.18 0.30
N VAL A 40 -2.40 -7.45 -0.05
CA VAL A 40 -2.97 -8.59 0.70
C VAL A 40 -2.45 -8.60 2.15
N VAL A 41 -1.15 -8.43 2.35
CA VAL A 41 -0.55 -8.37 3.69
C VAL A 41 -1.09 -7.17 4.48
N LEU A 42 -1.25 -6.01 3.84
CA LEU A 42 -1.82 -4.82 4.46
C LEU A 42 -3.28 -5.06 4.89
N THR A 43 -4.10 -5.65 4.02
CA THR A 43 -5.49 -6.02 4.37
C THR A 43 -5.54 -7.02 5.52
N LEU A 44 -4.66 -8.04 5.51
CA LEU A 44 -4.57 -9.01 6.59
C LEU A 44 -4.10 -8.37 7.91
N ALA A 45 -3.16 -7.42 7.86
CA ALA A 45 -2.70 -6.68 9.03
C ALA A 45 -3.83 -5.86 9.65
N VAL A 46 -4.60 -5.14 8.83
CA VAL A 46 -5.78 -4.40 9.32
C VAL A 46 -6.84 -5.35 9.88
N PHE A 47 -7.12 -6.46 9.21
CA PHE A 47 -8.07 -7.46 9.70
C PHE A 47 -7.64 -8.06 11.05
N ARG A 48 -6.34 -8.41 11.18
CA ARG A 48 -5.75 -8.90 12.42
C ARG A 48 -5.86 -7.86 13.55
N LEU A 49 -5.53 -6.61 13.26
CA LEU A 49 -5.61 -5.51 14.22
C LEU A 49 -7.07 -5.24 14.63
N ALA A 50 -8.00 -5.25 13.68
CA ALA A 50 -9.42 -5.08 13.97
C ALA A 50 -9.96 -6.21 14.85
N ARG A 51 -9.55 -7.44 14.58
CA ARG A 51 -9.97 -8.60 15.39
C ARG A 51 -9.35 -8.62 16.79
N ALA A 52 -8.11 -8.15 16.93
CA ALA A 52 -7.46 -7.99 18.22
C ALA A 52 -8.13 -6.92 19.10
N ASN A 53 -8.69 -5.88 18.47
CA ASN A 53 -9.34 -4.76 19.17
C ASN A 53 -10.87 -4.78 19.00
N SER A 54 -11.48 -5.97 18.83
CA SER A 54 -12.91 -6.08 18.51
C SER A 54 -13.81 -5.46 19.58
N LEU A 55 -13.46 -5.62 20.87
CA LEU A 55 -14.21 -5.04 21.98
C LEU A 55 -14.20 -3.49 21.93
N THR A 56 -13.04 -2.90 21.65
CA THR A 56 -12.90 -1.44 21.49
C THR A 56 -13.64 -0.96 20.26
N LEU A 57 -13.60 -1.71 19.15
CA LEU A 57 -14.33 -1.35 17.93
C LEU A 57 -15.85 -1.46 18.10
N ASP A 58 -16.34 -2.42 18.88
CA ASP A 58 -17.77 -2.60 19.13
C ASP A 58 -18.32 -1.54 20.10
N SER A 59 -17.49 -0.97 20.97
CA SER A 59 -17.88 0.17 21.80
C SER A 59 -17.93 1.50 21.04
N LEU A 60 -17.38 1.56 19.82
CA LEU A 60 -17.44 2.76 18.99
C LEU A 60 -18.83 2.93 18.34
N PRO A 61 -19.34 4.17 18.24
CA PRO A 61 -20.55 4.46 17.47
C PRO A 61 -20.42 4.00 16.01
N VAL A 62 -21.53 3.54 15.42
CA VAL A 62 -21.60 3.05 14.02
C VAL A 62 -21.00 4.06 13.04
N SER A 63 -21.26 5.35 13.22
CA SER A 63 -20.72 6.43 12.38
C SER A 63 -19.19 6.48 12.38
N ARG A 64 -18.54 6.26 13.54
CA ARG A 64 -17.07 6.25 13.66
C ARG A 64 -16.46 5.02 13.01
N ARG A 65 -17.10 3.86 13.19
CA ARG A 65 -16.68 2.61 12.54
C ARG A 65 -16.75 2.73 11.02
N ALA A 66 -17.82 3.34 10.49
CA ALA A 66 -17.96 3.58 9.06
C ALA A 66 -16.81 4.46 8.52
N VAL A 67 -16.47 5.56 9.21
CA VAL A 67 -15.34 6.43 8.84
C VAL A 67 -14.01 5.68 8.85
N LEU A 68 -13.77 4.84 9.85
CA LEU A 68 -12.55 4.04 9.93
C LEU A 68 -12.44 3.06 8.76
N TYR A 69 -13.50 2.30 8.49
CA TYR A 69 -13.51 1.32 7.40
C TYR A 69 -13.43 1.98 6.03
N SER A 70 -14.10 3.12 5.82
CA SER A 70 -13.99 3.87 4.57
C SER A 70 -12.60 4.46 4.39
N SER A 71 -11.96 4.94 5.46
CA SER A 71 -10.60 5.49 5.39
C SER A 71 -9.57 4.42 5.04
N VAL A 72 -9.66 3.23 5.67
CA VAL A 72 -8.81 2.09 5.31
C VAL A 72 -9.04 1.68 3.85
N GLY A 73 -10.30 1.55 3.44
CA GLY A 73 -10.65 1.20 2.05
C GLY A 73 -10.11 2.22 1.05
N LEU A 74 -10.17 3.52 1.39
CA LEU A 74 -9.63 4.59 0.57
C LEU A 74 -8.11 4.49 0.44
N VAL A 75 -7.37 4.19 1.52
CA VAL A 75 -5.92 3.96 1.45
C VAL A 75 -5.60 2.81 0.51
N VAL A 76 -6.30 1.69 0.62
CA VAL A 76 -6.10 0.52 -0.26
C VAL A 76 -6.36 0.90 -1.72
N LEU A 77 -7.45 1.62 -2.00
CA LEU A 77 -7.79 2.09 -3.34
C LEU A 77 -6.73 3.05 -3.91
N MET A 78 -6.24 3.98 -3.08
CA MET A 78 -5.20 4.93 -3.50
C MET A 78 -3.86 4.26 -3.78
N VAL A 79 -3.49 3.22 -3.04
CA VAL A 79 -2.28 2.44 -3.34
C VAL A 79 -2.45 1.68 -4.66
N ALA A 80 -3.59 1.02 -4.85
CA ALA A 80 -3.88 0.27 -6.08
C ALA A 80 -3.95 1.17 -7.33
N GLY A 81 -4.51 2.38 -7.21
CA GLY A 81 -4.62 3.35 -8.31
C GLY A 81 -3.44 4.31 -8.46
N SER A 82 -2.39 4.16 -7.65
CA SER A 82 -1.27 5.13 -7.59
C SER A 82 -0.57 5.35 -8.93
N SER A 83 -0.32 4.27 -9.68
CA SER A 83 0.30 4.33 -11.02
C SER A 83 -0.49 5.23 -11.97
N LYS A 84 -1.82 5.10 -11.98
CA LYS A 84 -2.71 5.91 -12.83
C LYS A 84 -2.83 7.35 -12.37
N MET A 85 -2.86 7.60 -11.06
CA MET A 85 -2.95 8.98 -10.55
C MET A 85 -1.66 9.77 -10.78
N PHE A 86 -0.50 9.12 -10.76
CA PHE A 86 0.80 9.77 -11.00
C PHE A 86 1.11 10.04 -12.48
N GLU A 87 0.30 9.53 -13.42
CA GLU A 87 0.41 9.90 -14.84
C GLU A 87 0.09 11.39 -15.09
N SER A 88 -0.61 12.06 -14.16
CA SER A 88 -0.96 13.48 -14.28
C SER A 88 -0.65 14.27 -13.01
N GLY A 89 -0.30 15.55 -13.18
CA GLY A 89 -0.06 16.46 -12.05
C GLY A 89 -1.31 16.65 -11.18
N LEU A 90 -2.49 16.80 -11.80
CA LEU A 90 -3.76 16.89 -11.07
C LEU A 90 -4.12 15.59 -10.34
N GLY A 91 -3.86 14.43 -10.96
CA GLY A 91 -4.07 13.13 -10.31
C GLY A 91 -3.17 12.98 -9.08
N THR A 92 -1.91 13.42 -9.15
CA THR A 92 -0.99 13.40 -8.01
C THR A 92 -1.49 14.27 -6.86
N LEU A 93 -1.99 15.47 -7.14
CA LEU A 93 -2.58 16.34 -6.11
C LEU A 93 -3.82 15.73 -5.47
N ALA A 94 -4.73 15.17 -6.28
CA ALA A 94 -5.91 14.48 -5.77
C ALA A 94 -5.52 13.26 -4.92
N TRP A 95 -4.51 12.51 -5.33
CA TRP A 95 -3.98 11.38 -4.57
C TRP A 95 -3.48 11.81 -3.19
N ILE A 96 -2.68 12.88 -3.11
CA ILE A 96 -2.19 13.42 -1.83
C ILE A 96 -3.35 13.85 -0.92
N LEU A 97 -4.34 14.56 -1.47
CA LEU A 97 -5.51 15.01 -0.70
C LEU A 97 -6.34 13.83 -0.18
N LEU A 98 -6.59 12.82 -1.00
CA LEU A 98 -7.35 11.63 -0.63
C LEU A 98 -6.60 10.80 0.43
N LEU A 99 -5.29 10.59 0.24
CA LEU A 99 -4.47 9.86 1.19
C LEU A 99 -4.36 10.60 2.53
N GLY A 100 -4.19 11.93 2.48
CA GLY A 100 -4.16 12.79 3.66
C GLY A 100 -5.47 12.78 4.43
N SER A 101 -6.61 12.90 3.74
CA SER A 101 -7.92 12.85 4.39
C SER A 101 -8.22 11.47 5.00
N ALA A 102 -7.82 10.38 4.36
CA ALA A 102 -7.90 9.05 4.94
C ALA A 102 -7.04 8.92 6.21
N GLY A 103 -5.81 9.45 6.19
CA GLY A 103 -4.93 9.48 7.35
C GLY A 103 -5.51 10.27 8.52
N ILE A 104 -6.09 11.45 8.25
CA ILE A 104 -6.78 12.27 9.26
C ILE A 104 -7.99 11.52 9.82
N GLY A 105 -8.79 10.87 8.98
CA GLY A 105 -9.95 10.08 9.41
C GLY A 105 -9.56 8.95 10.37
N ILE A 106 -8.49 8.22 10.05
CA ILE A 106 -7.94 7.18 10.94
C ILE A 106 -7.43 7.79 12.24
N TRP A 107 -6.65 8.88 12.17
CA TRP A 107 -6.08 9.53 13.35
C TRP A 107 -7.16 10.03 14.31
N LEU A 108 -8.22 10.67 13.82
CA LEU A 108 -9.35 11.17 14.62
C LEU A 108 -10.08 10.04 15.36
N VAL A 109 -10.28 8.89 14.69
CA VAL A 109 -10.93 7.74 15.32
C VAL A 109 -10.03 7.13 16.40
N VAL A 110 -8.73 7.00 16.12
CA VAL A 110 -7.76 6.44 17.07
C VAL A 110 -7.54 7.37 18.27
N SER A 111 -7.50 8.69 18.08
CA SER A 111 -7.33 9.64 19.18
C SER A 111 -8.50 9.61 20.15
N GLU A 112 -9.73 9.47 19.64
CA GLU A 112 -10.91 9.34 20.49
C GLU A 112 -10.98 8.01 21.22
N ALA A 113 -10.61 6.91 20.55
CA ALA A 113 -10.56 5.60 21.19
C ALA A 113 -9.57 5.57 22.37
N LYS A 114 -8.54 6.42 22.38
CA LYS A 114 -7.58 6.55 23.49
C LYS A 114 -8.02 7.49 24.61
N SER A 115 -9.06 8.29 24.37
CA SER A 115 -9.56 9.28 25.34
C SER A 115 -10.67 8.71 26.25
N TYR A 116 -11.14 7.50 25.98
CA TYR A 116 -12.03 6.71 26.83
C TYR A 116 -11.24 5.74 27.68
#